data_AF-A0A2H3K4T6-F1
#
_entry.id   AF-A0A2H3K4T6-F1
#
_cell.length_a   1.000
_cell.length_b   1.000
_cell.length_c   1.000
_cell.angle_alpha   90.00
_cell.angle_beta   90.00
_cell.angle_gamma   90.00
#
_symmetry.space_group_name_H-M   'P 1'
#
loop_
_entity.id
_entity.type
_entity.pdbx_description
1 polymer ?
#
loop_
_entity_poly.entity_id
_entity_poly.type
_entity_poly.pdbx_seq_one_letter_code
_entity_poly.pdbx_strand_id
1 'polypeptide(L)'
;MALAAARASGDGSLLAQYYLLLSNWANYLVQKSETPSNQESADGQSNANMTNLAIKGIIGIQAMSEISKAVQEDTDSQKFASTASAYMNTWKSLALSSNQQNILFAYGDSGSWGLMYNLYADLLLQTHLVDETIYQDQTAFYDTLINGGSDGTYGLPIDSLETSVGNSAWLMFTAATATNNTLRNQLISYVWDRASDNSTVGPFPTEYNVNSGATTQSYANPAQGALFAPLALAIANTTIKIPPPTPSAATTKASHVGAIVGGVVGGIGGLACILLLGLFFWRRSHREGGTEKDGDPETHEADPFMYQPAPVIPAATITSSNTSLEQQPPVAMSTKMREYLASQRRTRTAPAPAPASNASEQASASAYTSTAPASSQEPPTSPGSADAAMSSTEIIGLRTEVENLRRAMEELREERIMDAPPEYVAG
;
A
#
# COMPACT_ATOMS: atom_id res chain seq x y z
N MET A 1 4.37 -6.90 6.85
CA MET A 1 4.33 -7.86 5.72
C MET A 1 5.34 -8.99 5.86
N ALA A 2 6.66 -8.73 5.94
CA ALA A 2 7.66 -9.80 6.07
C ALA A 2 7.39 -10.78 7.23
N LEU A 3 7.09 -10.24 8.43
CA LEU A 3 6.70 -11.05 9.58
C LEU A 3 5.43 -11.87 9.35
N ALA A 4 4.39 -11.28 8.73
CA ALA A 4 3.15 -11.99 8.42
C ALA A 4 3.38 -13.16 7.47
N ALA A 5 4.19 -12.97 6.42
CA ALA A 5 4.55 -14.03 5.49
C ALA A 5 5.28 -15.17 6.21
N ALA A 6 6.27 -14.86 7.04
CA ALA A 6 7.02 -15.86 7.81
C ALA A 6 6.14 -16.59 8.84
N ARG A 7 5.22 -15.90 9.51
CA ARG A 7 4.26 -16.51 10.44
C ARG A 7 3.26 -17.41 9.70
N ALA A 8 2.81 -17.03 8.52
CA ALA A 8 1.89 -17.85 7.73
C ALA A 8 2.57 -19.11 7.15
N SER A 9 3.79 -18.99 6.63
CA SER A 9 4.50 -20.10 5.97
C SER A 9 5.35 -20.95 6.92
N GLY A 10 5.75 -20.40 8.06
CA GLY A 10 6.81 -20.95 8.92
C GLY A 10 8.22 -20.78 8.34
N ASP A 11 8.39 -20.15 7.17
CA ASP A 11 9.69 -19.92 6.53
C ASP A 11 10.22 -18.52 6.86
N GLY A 12 11.30 -18.47 7.65
CA GLY A 12 11.99 -17.23 8.00
C GLY A 12 13.19 -16.89 7.11
N SER A 13 13.37 -17.57 5.97
CA SER A 13 14.47 -17.31 5.02
C SER A 13 14.60 -15.84 4.64
N LEU A 14 13.48 -15.20 4.27
CA LEU A 14 13.45 -13.77 3.93
C LEU A 14 13.77 -12.87 5.13
N LEU A 15 13.37 -13.26 6.34
CA LEU A 15 13.69 -12.49 7.55
C LEU A 15 15.20 -12.49 7.80
N ALA A 16 15.83 -13.66 7.72
CA ALA A 16 17.27 -13.79 7.90
C ALA A 16 18.05 -13.07 6.78
N GLN A 17 17.64 -13.26 5.53
CA GLN A 17 18.30 -12.65 4.37
C GLN A 17 18.27 -11.11 4.42
N TYR A 18 17.15 -10.52 4.82
CA TYR A 18 16.94 -9.07 4.79
C TYR A 18 16.94 -8.42 6.17
N TYR A 19 17.46 -9.09 7.20
CA TYR A 19 17.43 -8.61 8.58
C TYR A 19 17.96 -7.19 8.73
N LEU A 20 19.14 -6.90 8.18
CA LEU A 20 19.76 -5.56 8.27
C LEU A 20 18.91 -4.49 7.60
N LEU A 21 18.28 -4.79 6.46
CA LEU A 21 17.39 -3.86 5.78
C LEU A 21 16.13 -3.58 6.61
N LEU A 22 15.53 -4.62 7.16
CA LEU A 22 14.34 -4.51 8.02
C LEU A 22 14.66 -3.73 9.30
N SER A 23 15.82 -3.99 9.92
CA SER A 23 16.31 -3.25 11.09
C SER A 23 16.55 -1.77 10.77
N ASN A 24 17.10 -1.44 9.60
CA ASN A 24 17.26 -0.05 9.18
C ASN A 24 15.91 0.68 9.04
N TRP A 25 14.91 0.03 8.44
CA TRP A 25 13.55 0.57 8.38
C TRP A 25 12.93 0.73 9.76
N ALA A 26 13.12 -0.23 10.66
CA ALA A 26 12.63 -0.12 12.03
C ALA A 26 13.30 1.04 12.79
N ASN A 27 14.60 1.26 12.62
CA ASN A 27 15.30 2.41 13.21
C ASN A 27 14.83 3.75 12.60
N TYR A 28 14.38 3.77 11.34
CA TYR A 28 13.69 4.92 10.77
C TYR A 28 12.33 5.14 11.44
N LEU A 29 11.54 4.09 11.65
CA LEU A 29 10.26 4.18 12.36
C LEU A 29 10.44 4.68 13.80
N VAL A 30 11.46 4.20 14.52
CA VAL A 30 11.82 4.73 15.84
C VAL A 30 12.03 6.24 15.81
N GLN A 31 12.57 6.81 14.73
CA GLN A 31 12.78 8.25 14.63
C GLN A 31 11.53 9.05 14.22
N LYS A 32 10.51 8.41 13.65
CA LYS A 32 9.45 9.09 12.89
C LYS A 32 8.02 8.74 13.28
N SER A 33 7.79 7.64 13.99
CA SER A 33 6.44 7.11 14.21
C SER A 33 5.73 7.65 15.45
N GLU A 34 6.45 8.16 16.46
CA GLU A 34 5.80 8.67 17.68
C GLU A 34 4.95 9.91 17.40
N THR A 35 5.50 10.87 16.64
CA THR A 35 4.85 12.12 16.20
C THR A 35 5.11 12.34 14.70
N PRO A 36 4.38 11.63 13.80
CA PRO A 36 4.65 11.70 12.38
C PRO A 36 4.41 13.10 11.83
N SER A 37 5.35 13.62 11.04
CA SER A 37 5.25 14.94 10.39
C SER A 37 5.98 14.90 9.05
N ASN A 38 5.52 15.70 8.07
CA ASN A 38 6.03 15.69 6.71
C ASN A 38 6.02 14.28 6.08
N GLN A 39 4.90 13.56 6.26
CA GLN A 39 4.65 12.23 5.71
C GLN A 39 3.28 12.20 5.06
N GLU A 40 3.13 11.47 3.97
CA GLU A 40 1.86 11.25 3.29
C GLU A 40 1.30 9.86 3.65
N SER A 41 0.01 9.77 3.92
CA SER A 41 -0.69 8.52 4.19
C SER A 41 -1.01 7.76 2.89
N ALA A 42 -1.56 6.55 3.03
CA ALA A 42 -2.07 5.81 1.87
C ALA A 42 -3.35 6.44 1.27
N ASP A 43 -3.92 7.43 1.95
CA ASP A 43 -5.13 8.17 1.59
C ASP A 43 -4.82 9.50 0.91
N GLY A 44 -3.53 9.79 0.64
CA GLY A 44 -3.09 11.07 0.07
C GLY A 44 -3.09 12.24 1.06
N GLN A 45 -3.21 11.96 2.36
CA GLN A 45 -3.27 12.98 3.41
C GLN A 45 -1.88 13.22 4.01
N SER A 46 -1.53 14.47 4.30
CA SER A 46 -0.19 14.85 4.77
C SER A 46 -0.21 15.59 6.11
N ASN A 47 -1.31 15.48 6.85
CA ASN A 47 -1.47 16.12 8.15
C ASN A 47 -0.38 15.64 9.12
N ALA A 48 0.15 16.57 9.92
CA ALA A 48 1.01 16.18 11.03
C ALA A 48 0.20 15.42 12.08
N ASN A 49 0.86 14.53 12.80
CA ASN A 49 0.33 13.76 13.92
C ASN A 49 -0.88 12.89 13.57
N MET A 50 -0.96 12.39 12.34
CA MET A 50 -1.99 11.42 11.94
C MET A 50 -1.90 10.15 12.80
N THR A 51 -2.97 9.88 13.53
CA THR A 51 -3.03 8.81 14.52
C THR A 51 -2.91 7.43 13.88
N ASN A 52 -3.55 7.26 12.72
CA ASN A 52 -3.54 6.02 11.95
C ASN A 52 -2.16 5.72 11.33
N LEU A 53 -1.44 6.77 10.92
CA LEU A 53 -0.06 6.64 10.42
C LEU A 53 0.92 6.32 11.57
N ALA A 54 0.75 6.96 12.73
CA ALA A 54 1.56 6.70 13.91
C ALA A 54 1.44 5.23 14.36
N ILE A 55 0.22 4.71 14.52
CA ILE A 55 0.01 3.34 15.01
C ILE A 55 0.58 2.28 14.06
N LYS A 56 0.49 2.51 12.73
CA LYS A 56 1.12 1.65 11.72
C LYS A 56 2.63 1.53 11.94
N GLY A 57 3.29 2.65 12.25
CA GLY A 57 4.72 2.69 12.54
C GLY A 57 5.07 1.99 13.84
N ILE A 58 4.30 2.21 14.91
CA ILE A 58 4.51 1.57 16.22
C ILE A 58 4.36 0.05 16.12
N ILE A 59 3.32 -0.44 15.43
CA ILE A 59 3.16 -1.88 15.14
C ILE A 59 4.33 -2.41 14.30
N GLY A 60 4.85 -1.61 13.36
CA GLY A 60 6.05 -1.94 12.60
C GLY A 60 7.30 -2.12 13.46
N ILE A 61 7.48 -1.28 14.49
CA ILE A 61 8.57 -1.41 15.47
C ILE A 61 8.39 -2.70 16.28
N GLN A 62 7.18 -3.00 16.76
CA GLN A 62 6.90 -4.25 17.47
C GLN A 62 7.11 -5.48 16.56
N ALA A 63 6.72 -5.40 15.30
CA ALA A 63 6.99 -6.44 14.32
C ALA A 63 8.49 -6.68 14.14
N MET A 64 9.32 -5.64 14.18
CA MET A 64 10.77 -5.80 14.15
C MET A 64 11.29 -6.54 15.41
N SER A 65 10.73 -6.27 16.58
CA SER A 65 11.09 -7.03 17.80
C SER A 65 10.88 -8.54 17.63
N GLU A 66 9.76 -8.93 17.03
CA GLU A 66 9.42 -10.33 16.74
C GLU A 66 10.31 -10.93 15.66
N ILE A 67 10.68 -10.15 14.64
CA ILE A 67 11.65 -10.56 13.61
C ILE A 67 13.02 -10.80 14.24
N SER A 68 13.53 -9.87 15.05
CA SER A 68 14.80 -10.00 15.77
C SER A 68 14.83 -11.24 16.66
N LYS A 69 13.73 -11.51 17.38
CA LYS A 69 13.59 -12.74 18.17
C LYS A 69 13.66 -13.99 17.30
N ALA A 70 12.98 -14.00 16.16
CA ALA A 70 12.99 -15.15 15.25
C ALA A 70 14.41 -15.45 14.72
N VAL A 71 15.21 -14.42 14.44
CA VAL A 71 16.61 -14.56 13.97
C VAL A 71 17.66 -14.60 15.09
N GLN A 72 17.25 -14.71 16.35
CA GLN A 72 18.13 -14.81 17.53
C GLN A 72 18.96 -13.54 17.84
N GLU A 73 18.46 -12.37 17.45
CA GLU A 73 19.03 -11.06 17.78
C GLU A 73 18.34 -10.47 19.02
N ASP A 74 18.55 -11.10 20.18
CA ASP A 74 17.79 -10.83 21.40
C ASP A 74 17.91 -9.38 21.92
N THR A 75 19.07 -8.74 21.74
CA THR A 75 19.29 -7.34 22.15
C THR A 75 18.40 -6.40 21.33
N ASP A 76 18.35 -6.59 20.01
CA ASP A 76 17.49 -5.80 19.13
C ASP A 76 16.01 -6.08 19.43
N SER A 77 15.66 -7.34 19.69
CA SER A 77 14.31 -7.72 20.08
C SER A 77 13.83 -6.92 21.30
N GLN A 78 14.61 -6.91 22.38
CA GLN A 78 14.28 -6.17 23.61
C GLN A 78 14.21 -4.66 23.39
N LYS A 79 15.16 -4.11 22.60
CA LYS A 79 15.18 -2.68 22.25
C LYS A 79 13.88 -2.29 21.54
N PHE A 80 13.52 -2.97 20.46
CA PHE A 80 12.34 -2.62 19.68
C PHE A 80 11.04 -2.86 20.46
N ALA A 81 10.94 -3.92 21.26
CA ALA A 81 9.76 -4.15 22.12
C ALA A 81 9.57 -3.01 23.14
N SER A 82 10.65 -2.60 23.80
CA SER A 82 10.62 -1.53 24.79
C SER A 82 10.21 -0.20 24.15
N THR A 83 10.75 0.10 22.96
CA THR A 83 10.37 1.31 22.21
C THR A 83 8.91 1.28 21.76
N ALA A 84 8.43 0.16 21.19
CA ALA A 84 7.05 0.04 20.75
C ALA A 84 6.07 0.19 21.93
N SER A 85 6.37 -0.42 23.08
CA SER A 85 5.56 -0.28 24.29
C SER A 85 5.53 1.16 24.81
N ALA A 86 6.68 1.84 24.84
CA ALA A 86 6.75 3.25 25.23
C ALA A 86 5.92 4.14 24.29
N TYR A 87 6.08 3.96 22.97
CA TYR A 87 5.32 4.71 21.97
C TYR A 87 3.84 4.40 22.01
N MET A 88 3.45 3.18 22.36
CA MET A 88 2.05 2.84 22.52
C MET A 88 1.40 3.62 23.67
N ASN A 89 2.12 3.82 24.79
CA ASN A 89 1.64 4.65 25.88
C ASN A 89 1.49 6.12 25.46
N THR A 90 2.49 6.67 24.76
CA THR A 90 2.41 8.04 24.20
C THR A 90 1.23 8.14 23.24
N TRP A 91 1.09 7.20 22.31
CA TRP A 91 0.02 7.17 21.33
C TRP A 91 -1.34 7.19 22.03
N LYS A 92 -1.60 6.33 23.03
CA LYS A 92 -2.89 6.34 23.75
C LYS A 92 -3.20 7.71 24.35
N SER A 93 -2.19 8.40 24.90
CA SER A 93 -2.37 9.71 25.52
C SER A 93 -2.70 10.85 24.54
N LEU A 94 -2.30 10.71 23.27
CA LEU A 94 -2.44 11.75 22.24
C LEU A 94 -3.53 11.43 21.20
N ALA A 95 -3.75 10.14 20.97
CA ALA A 95 -4.65 9.58 19.96
C ALA A 95 -6.09 9.54 20.41
N LEU A 96 -6.35 9.35 21.71
CA LEU A 96 -7.70 9.19 22.22
C LEU A 96 -8.36 10.55 22.47
N SER A 97 -9.67 10.59 22.25
CA SER A 97 -10.50 11.72 22.62
C SER A 97 -10.50 11.93 24.14
N SER A 98 -10.97 13.10 24.60
CA SER A 98 -10.93 13.48 26.02
C SER A 98 -11.73 12.55 26.92
N ASN A 99 -12.79 11.93 26.40
CA ASN A 99 -13.59 10.92 27.10
C ASN A 99 -13.04 9.49 26.93
N GLN A 100 -11.93 9.34 26.20
CA GLN A 100 -11.23 8.09 25.88
C GLN A 100 -12.07 7.05 25.13
N GLN A 101 -13.19 7.45 24.54
CA GLN A 101 -14.12 6.52 23.87
C GLN A 101 -13.88 6.42 22.37
N ASN A 102 -13.03 7.27 21.79
CA ASN A 102 -12.69 7.15 20.38
C ASN A 102 -11.28 7.63 20.05
N ILE A 103 -10.78 7.14 18.93
CA ILE A 103 -9.51 7.58 18.35
C ILE A 103 -9.77 8.79 17.44
N LEU A 104 -8.94 9.81 17.60
CA LEU A 104 -8.92 11.03 16.81
C LEU A 104 -8.20 10.77 15.47
N PHE A 105 -8.62 11.46 14.41
CA PHE A 105 -7.91 11.40 13.12
C PHE A 105 -6.44 11.82 13.27
N ALA A 106 -6.21 12.92 13.98
CA ALA A 106 -4.90 13.44 14.33
C ALA A 106 -4.84 13.80 15.81
N TYR A 107 -3.64 13.72 16.39
CA TYR A 107 -3.46 13.99 17.81
C TYR A 107 -3.96 15.38 18.21
N GLY A 108 -4.73 15.42 19.30
CA GLY A 108 -5.27 16.66 19.87
C GLY A 108 -6.42 17.29 19.08
N ASP A 109 -6.81 16.75 17.92
CA ASP A 109 -7.96 17.24 17.15
C ASP A 109 -9.26 16.64 17.69
N SER A 110 -9.76 17.22 18.78
CA SER A 110 -10.85 16.70 19.63
C SER A 110 -12.20 16.45 18.95
N GLY A 111 -12.41 16.94 17.73
CA GLY A 111 -13.64 16.71 16.95
C GLY A 111 -13.48 15.71 15.81
N SER A 112 -12.27 15.22 15.60
CA SER A 112 -11.94 14.38 14.46
C SER A 112 -12.05 12.90 14.75
N TRP A 113 -12.20 12.10 13.70
CA TRP A 113 -12.21 10.64 13.77
C TRP A 113 -11.79 10.04 12.44
N GLY A 114 -11.38 8.76 12.45
CA GLY A 114 -11.06 8.01 11.24
C GLY A 114 -11.34 6.52 11.37
N LEU A 115 -11.45 5.83 10.24
CA LEU A 115 -11.38 4.37 10.19
C LEU A 115 -9.97 3.95 10.58
N MET A 116 -9.82 3.31 11.72
CA MET A 116 -8.52 2.94 12.29
C MET A 116 -8.01 1.61 11.72
N TYR A 117 -8.03 1.53 10.39
CA TYR A 117 -7.75 0.32 9.62
C TYR A 117 -6.35 -0.26 9.86
N ASN A 118 -5.35 0.53 10.29
CA ASN A 118 -4.02 -0.02 10.60
C ASN A 118 -3.99 -0.81 11.92
N LEU A 119 -5.03 -0.73 12.77
CA LEU A 119 -5.16 -1.62 13.95
C LEU A 119 -5.30 -3.09 13.57
N TYR A 120 -5.75 -3.38 12.34
CA TYR A 120 -5.79 -4.73 11.81
C TYR A 120 -4.42 -5.41 11.81
N ALA A 121 -3.33 -4.64 11.61
CA ALA A 121 -1.99 -5.20 11.58
C ALA A 121 -1.57 -5.80 12.93
N ASP A 122 -2.04 -5.24 14.06
CA ASP A 122 -1.76 -5.80 15.38
C ASP A 122 -2.43 -7.16 15.57
N LEU A 123 -3.70 -7.28 15.15
CA LEU A 123 -4.45 -8.54 15.19
C LEU A 123 -3.89 -9.59 14.24
N LEU A 124 -3.61 -9.22 12.99
CA LEU A 124 -3.05 -10.13 11.98
C LEU A 124 -1.69 -10.67 12.42
N LEU A 125 -0.85 -9.80 12.95
CA LEU A 125 0.45 -10.22 13.43
C LEU A 125 0.31 -10.94 14.78
N GLN A 126 -0.70 -10.67 15.60
CA GLN A 126 -0.77 -11.10 17.00
C GLN A 126 0.39 -10.49 17.81
N THR A 127 0.61 -9.18 17.63
CA THR A 127 1.62 -8.45 18.41
C THR A 127 1.14 -8.11 19.82
N HIS A 128 -0.19 -8.10 20.05
CA HIS A 128 -0.81 -7.80 21.34
C HIS A 128 -0.32 -6.48 21.95
N LEU A 129 -0.03 -5.50 21.08
CA LEU A 129 0.48 -4.20 21.49
C LEU A 129 -0.66 -3.26 21.86
N VAL A 130 -1.79 -3.40 21.18
CA VAL A 130 -2.99 -2.59 21.38
C VAL A 130 -3.89 -3.28 22.42
N ASP A 131 -4.33 -2.53 23.42
CA ASP A 131 -5.23 -3.05 24.46
C ASP A 131 -6.60 -3.41 23.86
N GLU A 132 -7.19 -4.52 24.30
CA GLU A 132 -8.52 -4.99 23.86
C GLU A 132 -9.61 -3.91 24.01
N THR A 133 -9.52 -3.07 25.05
CA THR A 133 -10.49 -1.99 25.29
C THR A 133 -10.53 -0.98 24.14
N ILE A 134 -9.40 -0.72 23.47
CA ILE A 134 -9.37 0.19 22.31
C ILE A 134 -10.23 -0.35 21.18
N TYR A 135 -10.19 -1.66 20.93
CA TYR A 135 -11.04 -2.30 19.92
C TYR A 135 -12.52 -2.25 20.29
N GLN A 136 -12.85 -2.45 21.57
CA GLN A 136 -14.21 -2.36 22.09
C GLN A 136 -14.77 -0.93 21.97
N ASP A 137 -13.99 0.07 22.40
CA ASP A 137 -14.37 1.48 22.34
C ASP A 137 -14.52 1.94 20.89
N GLN A 138 -13.61 1.55 19.99
CA GLN A 138 -13.76 1.82 18.56
C GLN A 138 -14.97 1.15 17.93
N THR A 139 -15.26 -0.11 18.30
CA THR A 139 -16.46 -0.81 17.83
C THR A 139 -17.72 -0.02 18.24
N ALA A 140 -17.83 0.35 19.52
CA ALA A 140 -18.96 1.13 20.00
C ALA A 140 -19.05 2.51 19.32
N PHE A 141 -17.92 3.17 19.09
CA PHE A 141 -17.87 4.46 18.43
C PHE A 141 -18.36 4.39 16.98
N TYR A 142 -17.95 3.38 16.19
CA TYR A 142 -18.45 3.21 14.83
C TYR A 142 -19.97 2.95 14.79
N ASP A 143 -20.51 2.20 15.76
CA ASP A 143 -21.97 2.07 15.93
C ASP A 143 -22.63 3.44 16.17
N THR A 144 -22.02 4.35 16.96
CA THR A 144 -22.57 5.70 17.15
C THR A 144 -22.54 6.55 15.88
N LEU A 145 -21.51 6.41 15.05
CA LEU A 145 -21.40 7.12 13.77
C LEU A 145 -22.50 6.68 12.79
N ILE A 146 -22.70 5.37 12.65
CA ILE A 146 -23.74 4.80 11.79
C ILE A 146 -25.13 5.20 12.29
N ASN A 147 -25.42 5.02 13.58
CA ASN A 147 -26.72 5.41 14.14
C ASN A 147 -26.96 6.93 14.10
N GLY A 148 -25.89 7.72 14.08
CA GLY A 148 -25.91 9.17 13.92
C GLY A 148 -26.05 9.66 12.47
N GLY A 149 -26.08 8.75 11.48
CA GLY A 149 -26.21 9.08 10.06
C GLY A 149 -24.93 9.62 9.42
N SER A 150 -23.76 9.19 9.92
CA SER A 150 -22.46 9.52 9.32
C SER A 150 -22.07 8.58 8.17
N ASP A 151 -22.79 7.47 8.01
CA ASP A 151 -22.65 6.55 6.89
C ASP A 151 -23.41 7.02 5.64
N GLY A 152 -22.91 6.64 4.48
CA GLY A 152 -23.67 6.66 3.24
C GLY A 152 -24.22 5.28 2.89
N THR A 153 -24.93 5.19 1.77
CA THR A 153 -25.44 3.93 1.19
C THR A 153 -24.39 2.81 1.16
N TYR A 154 -23.13 3.15 0.93
CA TYR A 154 -22.01 2.23 0.73
C TYR A 154 -20.97 2.30 1.86
N GLY A 155 -21.36 2.80 3.04
CA GLY A 155 -20.61 2.71 4.29
C GLY A 155 -20.08 4.03 4.83
N LEU A 156 -19.24 3.93 5.86
CA LEU A 156 -18.60 5.08 6.49
C LEU A 156 -17.52 5.68 5.57
N PRO A 157 -17.35 7.02 5.57
CA PRO A 157 -16.19 7.63 4.94
C PRO A 157 -14.90 7.26 5.69
N ILE A 158 -13.75 7.47 5.03
CA ILE A 158 -12.42 7.13 5.58
C ILE A 158 -12.17 7.86 6.90
N ASP A 159 -12.62 9.11 7.01
CA ASP A 159 -12.49 9.94 8.19
C ASP A 159 -13.46 11.13 8.18
N SER A 160 -13.39 11.94 9.24
CA SER A 160 -14.20 13.14 9.43
C SER A 160 -13.87 14.31 8.51
N LEU A 161 -12.72 14.31 7.83
CA LEU A 161 -12.32 15.39 6.91
C LEU A 161 -12.89 15.15 5.52
N GLU A 162 -12.86 13.91 5.03
CA GLU A 162 -13.39 13.52 3.71
C GLU A 162 -14.67 12.70 3.82
N THR A 163 -15.74 13.36 4.28
CA THR A 163 -17.04 12.74 4.62
C THR A 163 -17.79 12.06 3.46
N SER A 164 -17.31 12.22 2.22
CA SER A 164 -17.95 11.61 1.05
C SER A 164 -17.14 10.47 0.43
N VAL A 165 -15.90 10.25 0.86
CA VAL A 165 -14.99 9.27 0.26
C VAL A 165 -14.91 8.04 1.16
N GLY A 166 -15.28 6.90 0.59
CA GLY A 166 -15.19 5.58 1.22
C GLY A 166 -14.11 4.76 0.56
N ASN A 167 -13.62 3.75 1.28
CA ASN A 167 -12.64 2.82 0.76
C ASN A 167 -12.95 1.38 1.21
N SER A 168 -13.21 0.49 0.26
CA SER A 168 -13.61 -0.88 0.54
C SER A 168 -12.53 -1.67 1.29
N ALA A 169 -11.25 -1.41 1.01
CA ALA A 169 -10.16 -2.07 1.71
C ALA A 169 -10.06 -1.61 3.17
N TRP A 170 -10.11 -0.30 3.40
CA TRP A 170 -10.09 0.26 4.76
C TRP A 170 -11.30 -0.14 5.59
N LEU A 171 -12.49 -0.19 4.97
CA LEU A 171 -13.70 -0.62 5.63
C LEU A 171 -13.63 -2.10 6.03
N MET A 172 -13.05 -2.97 5.18
CA MET A 172 -12.86 -4.39 5.51
C MET A 172 -11.79 -4.65 6.58
N PHE A 173 -10.69 -3.90 6.58
CA PHE A 173 -9.74 -3.97 7.69
C PHE A 173 -10.38 -3.50 9.01
N THR A 174 -11.20 -2.45 8.97
CA THR A 174 -11.95 -1.97 10.14
C THR A 174 -13.00 -2.99 10.61
N ALA A 175 -13.70 -3.64 9.68
CA ALA A 175 -14.61 -4.72 10.00
C ALA A 175 -13.89 -5.88 10.71
N ALA A 176 -12.67 -6.22 10.27
CA ALA A 176 -11.88 -7.27 10.89
C ALA A 176 -11.43 -6.93 12.33
N THR A 177 -11.40 -5.65 12.71
CA THR A 177 -11.07 -5.21 14.08
C THR A 177 -12.30 -5.05 14.98
N ALA A 178 -13.52 -5.21 14.45
CA ALA A 178 -14.75 -5.07 15.22
C ALA A 178 -14.91 -6.23 16.22
N THR A 179 -15.22 -5.89 17.47
CA THR A 179 -15.34 -6.85 18.58
C THR A 179 -16.72 -7.49 18.68
N ASN A 180 -17.70 -7.03 17.88
CA ASN A 180 -19.04 -7.59 17.82
C ASN A 180 -19.43 -7.94 16.38
N ASN A 181 -20.29 -8.95 16.23
CA ASN A 181 -20.72 -9.43 14.92
C ASN A 181 -21.65 -8.44 14.20
N THR A 182 -22.40 -7.62 14.95
CA THR A 182 -23.38 -6.68 14.38
C THR A 182 -22.67 -5.62 13.55
N LEU A 183 -21.75 -4.87 14.14
CA LEU A 183 -20.96 -3.87 13.44
C LEU A 183 -20.14 -4.52 12.33
N ARG A 184 -19.45 -5.64 12.60
CA ARG A 184 -18.65 -6.32 11.58
C ARG A 184 -19.49 -6.64 10.34
N ASN A 185 -20.65 -7.25 10.53
CA ASN A 185 -21.51 -7.64 9.42
C ASN A 185 -22.10 -6.43 8.70
N GLN A 186 -22.40 -5.34 9.41
CA GLN A 186 -22.85 -4.09 8.81
C GLN A 186 -21.76 -3.45 7.93
N LEU A 187 -20.52 -3.41 8.40
CA LEU A 187 -19.39 -2.89 7.62
C LEU A 187 -19.15 -3.75 6.36
N ILE A 188 -19.27 -5.08 6.48
CA ILE A 188 -19.16 -6.01 5.34
C ILE A 188 -20.33 -5.82 4.37
N SER A 189 -21.56 -5.59 4.85
CA SER A 189 -22.72 -5.42 3.98
C SER A 189 -22.60 -4.16 3.12
N TYR A 190 -22.06 -3.06 3.65
CA TYR A 190 -21.79 -1.86 2.84
C TYR A 190 -20.84 -2.14 1.66
N VAL A 191 -19.77 -2.91 1.91
CA VAL A 191 -18.83 -3.30 0.85
C VAL A 191 -19.49 -4.23 -0.15
N TRP A 192 -20.33 -5.16 0.32
CA TRP A 192 -21.12 -6.05 -0.53
C TRP A 192 -22.12 -5.28 -1.40
N ASP A 193 -22.86 -4.34 -0.83
CA ASP A 193 -23.82 -3.50 -1.54
C ASP A 193 -23.11 -2.71 -2.63
N ARG A 194 -21.92 -2.18 -2.32
CA ARG A 194 -21.12 -1.52 -3.35
C ARG A 194 -20.63 -2.49 -4.42
N ALA A 195 -20.11 -3.65 -4.05
CA ALA A 195 -19.60 -4.63 -5.02
C ALA A 195 -20.67 -5.22 -5.94
N SER A 196 -21.92 -5.29 -5.45
CA SER A 196 -23.06 -5.85 -6.19
C SER A 196 -23.85 -4.79 -6.99
N ASP A 197 -23.62 -3.50 -6.73
CA ASP A 197 -24.27 -2.42 -7.46
C ASP A 197 -23.67 -2.20 -8.86
N ASN A 198 -24.53 -2.30 -9.87
CA ASN A 198 -24.22 -2.14 -11.29
C ASN A 198 -24.60 -0.75 -11.85
N SER A 199 -25.01 0.19 -11.00
CA SER A 199 -25.38 1.57 -11.38
C SER A 199 -24.20 2.42 -11.84
N THR A 200 -22.98 1.95 -11.58
CA THR A 200 -21.72 2.65 -11.86
C THR A 200 -20.88 1.87 -12.87
N VAL A 201 -20.14 2.59 -13.71
CA VAL A 201 -19.34 1.99 -14.78
C VAL A 201 -17.97 1.57 -14.25
N GLY A 202 -17.51 0.39 -14.65
CA GLY A 202 -16.15 -0.10 -14.39
C GLY A 202 -16.10 -1.26 -13.40
N PRO A 203 -14.89 -1.81 -13.15
CA PRO A 203 -14.70 -2.83 -12.13
C PRO A 203 -14.92 -2.26 -10.73
N PHE A 204 -15.22 -3.13 -9.75
CA PHE A 204 -15.39 -2.76 -8.36
C PHE A 204 -14.19 -1.93 -7.84
N PRO A 205 -14.41 -0.66 -7.47
CA PRO A 205 -13.32 0.24 -7.09
C PRO A 205 -12.89 0.03 -5.65
N THR A 206 -11.65 0.44 -5.35
CA THR A 206 -11.19 0.51 -3.96
C THR A 206 -11.68 1.78 -3.29
N GLU A 207 -11.74 2.91 -4.01
CA GLU A 207 -12.19 4.20 -3.50
C GLU A 207 -13.43 4.70 -4.26
N TYR A 208 -14.44 5.14 -3.54
CA TYR A 208 -15.72 5.54 -4.12
C TYR A 208 -16.45 6.56 -3.25
N ASN A 209 -17.42 7.26 -3.83
CA ASN A 209 -18.32 8.10 -3.07
C ASN A 209 -19.28 7.25 -2.23
N VAL A 210 -19.33 7.44 -0.91
CA VAL A 210 -20.12 6.60 0.01
C VAL A 210 -21.63 6.69 -0.21
N ASN A 211 -22.13 7.74 -0.88
CA ASN A 211 -23.56 7.93 -1.11
C ASN A 211 -23.99 7.42 -2.49
N SER A 212 -23.23 7.75 -3.53
CA SER A 212 -23.59 7.43 -4.93
C SER A 212 -22.87 6.20 -5.49
N GLY A 213 -21.85 5.69 -4.80
CA GLY A 213 -21.02 4.57 -5.25
C GLY A 213 -20.10 4.93 -6.42
N ALA A 214 -20.18 6.16 -6.93
CA ALA A 214 -19.37 6.63 -8.04
C ALA A 214 -17.88 6.51 -7.70
N THR A 215 -17.13 5.86 -8.59
CA THR A 215 -15.69 5.72 -8.42
C THR A 215 -15.02 7.09 -8.41
N THR A 216 -14.26 7.38 -7.37
CA THR A 216 -13.45 8.60 -7.27
C THR A 216 -12.06 8.34 -7.84
N GLN A 217 -11.41 7.27 -7.39
CA GLN A 217 -10.07 6.85 -7.80
C GLN A 217 -9.92 5.32 -7.72
N SER A 218 -8.83 4.79 -8.30
CA SER A 218 -8.36 3.40 -8.14
C SER A 218 -9.31 2.28 -8.57
N TYR A 219 -9.00 1.68 -9.74
CA TYR A 219 -9.66 0.48 -10.26
C TYR A 219 -8.78 -0.76 -10.07
N ALA A 220 -9.38 -1.91 -9.79
CA ALA A 220 -8.71 -3.22 -9.79
C ALA A 220 -7.35 -3.25 -9.05
N ASN A 221 -7.28 -2.62 -7.88
CA ASN A 221 -6.07 -2.46 -7.08
C ASN A 221 -5.84 -3.69 -6.16
N PRO A 222 -4.58 -4.15 -5.96
CA PRO A 222 -4.25 -5.18 -4.97
C PRO A 222 -4.78 -4.96 -3.55
N ALA A 223 -5.07 -3.71 -3.15
CA ALA A 223 -5.72 -3.36 -1.90
C ALA A 223 -7.06 -4.11 -1.69
N GLN A 224 -7.74 -4.51 -2.77
CA GLN A 224 -8.94 -5.36 -2.70
C GLN A 224 -8.69 -6.72 -2.03
N GLY A 225 -7.42 -7.15 -1.85
CA GLY A 225 -7.10 -8.31 -1.01
C GLY A 225 -7.59 -8.17 0.44
N ALA A 226 -7.83 -6.94 0.91
CA ALA A 226 -8.41 -6.67 2.23
C ALA A 226 -9.81 -7.27 2.42
N LEU A 227 -10.53 -7.63 1.36
CA LEU A 227 -11.81 -8.36 1.47
C LEU A 227 -11.66 -9.69 2.23
N PHE A 228 -10.45 -10.28 2.23
CA PHE A 228 -10.14 -11.50 2.98
C PHE A 228 -9.66 -11.24 4.41
N ALA A 229 -9.58 -9.97 4.86
CA ALA A 229 -9.03 -9.62 6.16
C ALA A 229 -9.71 -10.35 7.35
N PRO A 230 -11.05 -10.42 7.44
CA PRO A 230 -11.69 -11.18 8.51
C PRO A 230 -11.33 -12.68 8.50
N LEU A 231 -11.14 -13.26 7.30
CA LEU A 231 -10.79 -14.67 7.14
C LEU A 231 -9.32 -14.93 7.51
N ALA A 232 -8.44 -13.99 7.19
CA ALA A 232 -7.01 -14.10 7.49
C ALA A 232 -6.74 -14.15 9.00
N LEU A 233 -7.55 -13.51 9.84
CA LEU A 233 -7.44 -13.58 11.30
C LEU A 233 -7.72 -14.99 11.86
N ALA A 234 -8.42 -15.85 11.12
CA ALA A 234 -8.67 -17.23 11.51
C ALA A 234 -7.51 -18.19 11.19
N ILE A 235 -6.50 -17.72 10.45
CA ILE A 235 -5.34 -18.53 10.09
C ILE A 235 -4.37 -18.56 11.28
N ALA A 236 -4.06 -19.76 11.77
CA ALA A 236 -3.11 -19.93 12.85
C ALA A 236 -1.68 -19.63 12.38
N ASN A 237 -0.94 -18.88 13.20
CA ASN A 237 0.48 -18.65 12.97
C ASN A 237 1.28 -19.94 13.14
N THR A 238 2.22 -20.16 12.23
CA THR A 238 3.20 -21.26 12.25
C THR A 238 4.50 -20.77 12.90
N THR A 239 5.17 -21.64 13.66
CA THR A 239 6.49 -21.35 14.21
C THR A 239 7.49 -21.07 13.08
N ILE A 240 8.10 -19.89 13.12
CA ILE A 240 9.09 -19.46 12.14
C ILE A 240 10.36 -20.29 12.31
N LYS A 241 10.82 -20.91 11.23
CA LYS A 241 12.09 -21.61 11.15
C LYS A 241 13.08 -20.76 10.36
N ILE A 242 14.21 -20.47 10.99
CA ILE A 242 15.33 -19.83 10.30
C ILE A 242 16.19 -20.93 9.66
N PRO A 243 16.39 -20.93 8.34
CA PRO A 243 17.31 -21.85 7.72
C PRO A 243 18.73 -21.59 8.26
N PRO A 244 19.55 -22.63 8.47
CA PRO A 244 20.93 -22.44 8.86
C PRO A 244 21.63 -21.56 7.83
N PRO A 245 22.60 -20.72 8.24
CA PRO A 245 23.34 -19.90 7.31
C PRO A 245 23.93 -20.83 6.24
N THR A 246 23.50 -20.66 4.99
CA THR A 246 24.07 -21.39 3.87
C THR A 246 25.57 -21.19 3.94
N PRO A 247 26.41 -22.25 4.02
CA PRO A 247 27.85 -22.09 3.97
C PRO A 247 28.14 -21.39 2.66
N SER A 248 28.46 -20.11 2.76
CA SER A 248 28.83 -19.30 1.62
C SER A 248 30.04 -20.01 1.02
N ALA A 249 29.89 -20.57 -0.18
CA ALA A 249 31.02 -21.05 -0.95
C ALA A 249 32.02 -19.90 -0.91
N ALA A 250 33.17 -20.12 -0.25
CA ALA A 250 34.16 -19.11 0.02
C ALA A 250 34.61 -18.49 -1.30
N THR A 251 33.90 -17.45 -1.73
CA THR A 251 34.32 -16.61 -2.81
C THR A 251 35.23 -15.63 -2.12
N THR A 252 36.51 -15.99 -2.06
CA THR A 252 37.60 -15.08 -1.72
C THR A 252 37.52 -13.89 -2.66
N LYS A 253 36.71 -12.89 -2.31
CA LYS A 253 36.88 -11.55 -2.84
C LYS A 253 38.17 -11.04 -2.19
N ALA A 254 39.26 -11.16 -2.93
CA ALA A 254 40.53 -10.55 -2.58
C ALA A 254 40.25 -9.08 -2.27
N SER A 255 40.53 -8.65 -1.04
CA SER A 255 40.33 -7.26 -0.67
C SER A 255 41.36 -6.42 -1.44
N HIS A 256 40.90 -5.51 -2.29
CA HIS A 256 41.76 -4.53 -2.95
C HIS A 256 42.37 -3.52 -1.96
N VAL A 257 42.13 -3.69 -0.65
CA VAL A 257 42.69 -2.88 0.44
C VAL A 257 44.22 -2.84 0.36
N GLY A 258 44.88 -3.96 0.03
CA GLY A 258 46.33 -3.97 -0.16
C GLY A 258 46.82 -3.14 -1.36
N ALA A 259 46.07 -3.14 -2.46
CA ALA A 259 46.40 -2.37 -3.65
C ALA A 259 46.12 -0.86 -3.46
N ILE A 260 45.04 -0.52 -2.77
CA ILE A 260 44.65 0.86 -2.46
C ILE A 260 45.62 1.48 -1.46
N VAL A 261 45.99 0.75 -0.39
CA VAL A 261 46.96 1.23 0.60
C VAL A 261 48.37 1.28 -0.01
N GLY A 262 48.75 0.30 -0.85
CA GLY A 262 50.03 0.31 -1.56
C GLY A 262 50.18 1.48 -2.54
N GLY A 263 49.11 1.84 -3.26
CA GLY A 263 49.10 3.00 -4.17
C GLY A 263 49.24 4.34 -3.45
N VAL A 264 48.57 4.52 -2.31
CA VAL A 264 48.64 5.77 -1.53
C VAL A 264 49.99 5.94 -0.83
N VAL A 265 50.53 4.87 -0.23
CA VAL A 265 51.85 4.92 0.41
C VAL A 265 52.97 5.08 -0.64
N GLY A 266 52.86 4.41 -1.78
CA GLY A 266 53.78 4.57 -2.91
C GLY A 266 53.74 5.96 -3.55
N GLY A 267 52.55 6.56 -3.68
CA GLY A 267 52.37 7.91 -4.20
C GLY A 267 52.96 8.99 -3.28
N ILE A 268 52.74 8.88 -1.97
CA ILE A 268 53.32 9.80 -0.98
C ILE A 268 54.85 9.67 -0.93
N GLY A 269 55.37 8.44 -0.98
CA GLY A 269 56.82 8.20 -1.06
C GLY A 269 57.45 8.74 -2.35
N GLY A 270 56.79 8.54 -3.49
CA GLY A 270 57.23 9.05 -4.79
C GLY A 270 57.28 10.57 -4.86
N LEU A 271 56.26 11.26 -4.35
CA LEU A 271 56.21 12.72 -4.27
C LEU A 271 57.31 13.29 -3.34
N ALA A 272 57.59 12.62 -2.22
CA ALA A 272 58.69 13.01 -1.34
C ALA A 272 60.06 12.86 -2.02
N CYS A 273 60.29 11.79 -2.79
CA CYS A 273 61.52 11.59 -3.55
C CYS A 273 61.72 12.65 -4.66
N ILE A 274 60.65 13.02 -5.37
CA ILE A 274 60.69 14.06 -6.41
C ILE A 274 61.01 15.44 -5.79
N LEU A 275 60.41 15.78 -4.65
CA LEU A 275 60.71 17.03 -3.93
C LEU A 275 62.16 17.07 -3.42
N LEU A 276 62.69 15.95 -2.90
CA LEU A 276 64.07 15.87 -2.46
C LEU A 276 65.07 15.98 -3.62
N LEU A 277 64.76 15.39 -4.78
CA LEU A 277 65.56 15.54 -6.00
C LEU A 277 65.51 16.98 -6.53
N GLY A 278 64.34 17.62 -6.52
CA GLY A 278 64.18 19.03 -6.89
C GLY A 278 65.03 19.96 -6.01
N LEU A 279 65.02 19.76 -4.69
CA LEU A 279 65.85 20.53 -3.75
C LEU A 279 67.35 20.26 -3.93
N PHE A 280 67.75 19.04 -4.28
CA PHE A 280 69.15 18.69 -4.53
C PHE A 280 69.68 19.39 -5.80
N PHE A 281 68.90 19.39 -6.88
CA PHE A 281 69.28 20.09 -8.13
C PHE A 281 69.21 21.61 -8.00
N TRP A 282 68.24 22.15 -7.25
CA TRP A 282 68.16 23.58 -6.97
C TRP A 282 69.33 24.07 -6.10
N ARG A 283 69.73 23.30 -5.09
CA ARG A 283 70.96 23.58 -4.30
C ARG A 283 72.24 23.45 -5.11
N ARG A 284 72.27 22.58 -6.12
CA ARG A 284 73.42 22.43 -7.02
C ARG A 284 73.50 23.58 -8.03
N SER A 285 72.36 24.11 -8.47
CA SER A 285 72.28 25.20 -9.46
C SER A 285 72.62 26.58 -8.89
N HIS A 286 72.52 26.79 -7.58
CA HIS A 286 72.81 28.10 -6.96
C HIS A 286 74.25 28.25 -6.43
N ARG A 287 75.21 27.48 -6.96
CA ARG A 287 76.63 27.60 -6.57
C ARG A 287 77.57 28.17 -7.62
N GLU A 288 77.10 28.59 -8.79
CA GLU A 288 77.96 29.26 -9.79
C GLU A 288 77.22 30.43 -10.48
N GLY A 289 77.72 31.65 -10.21
CA GLY A 289 77.87 32.78 -11.14
C GLY A 289 76.64 33.40 -11.79
N GLY A 290 76.34 34.66 -11.44
CA GLY A 290 75.41 35.51 -12.18
C GLY A 290 76.08 36.32 -13.29
N THR A 291 75.29 36.74 -14.30
CA THR A 291 75.25 38.08 -14.94
C THR A 291 74.11 38.17 -15.97
N GLU A 292 73.20 39.12 -15.71
CA GLU A 292 72.48 40.05 -16.59
C GLU A 292 72.38 39.80 -18.13
N LYS A 293 71.14 39.77 -18.65
CA LYS A 293 70.71 40.57 -19.82
C LYS A 293 69.19 40.60 -20.04
N ASP A 294 68.74 41.76 -20.48
CA ASP A 294 67.39 42.24 -20.80
C ASP A 294 66.49 41.33 -21.65
N GLY A 295 65.19 41.42 -21.37
CA GLY A 295 64.11 40.98 -22.24
C GLY A 295 62.75 41.13 -21.56
N ASP A 296 62.07 42.25 -21.81
CA ASP A 296 60.67 42.51 -21.45
C ASP A 296 59.74 41.38 -21.92
N PRO A 297 58.75 41.01 -21.09
CA PRO A 297 57.45 40.66 -21.62
C PRO A 297 56.29 41.39 -20.92
N GLU A 298 55.32 41.70 -21.76
CA GLU A 298 54.11 42.48 -21.53
C GLU A 298 53.33 42.12 -20.26
N THR A 299 52.88 43.18 -19.58
CA THR A 299 51.92 43.15 -18.48
C THR A 299 50.53 42.79 -19.01
N HIS A 300 50.09 41.57 -18.76
CA HIS A 300 48.67 41.23 -18.80
C HIS A 300 48.08 41.25 -17.39
N GLU A 301 47.32 42.30 -17.15
CA GLU A 301 46.44 42.55 -16.03
C GLU A 301 45.40 41.43 -15.90
N ALA A 302 45.08 41.02 -14.67
CA ALA A 302 44.11 39.98 -14.39
C ALA A 302 42.68 40.51 -14.57
N ASP A 303 42.01 40.10 -15.65
CA ASP A 303 40.58 40.32 -15.82
C ASP A 303 39.78 39.42 -14.85
N PRO A 304 38.78 39.97 -14.13
CA PRO A 304 37.92 39.19 -13.25
C PRO A 304 36.99 38.27 -14.05
N PHE A 305 36.82 37.04 -13.57
CA PHE A 305 35.86 36.07 -14.10
C PHE A 305 34.44 36.68 -14.13
N MET A 306 33.91 36.89 -15.34
CA MET A 306 32.52 37.25 -15.57
C MET A 306 31.64 36.01 -15.37
N TYR A 307 30.75 36.07 -14.37
CA TYR A 307 29.69 35.09 -14.17
C TYR A 307 28.68 35.17 -15.31
N GLN A 308 28.49 34.07 -16.03
CA GLN A 308 27.52 33.96 -17.13
C GLN A 308 26.25 33.29 -16.60
N PRO A 309 25.11 34.00 -16.49
CA PRO A 309 23.86 33.39 -16.04
C PRO A 309 23.31 32.43 -17.11
N ALA A 310 22.78 31.30 -16.65
CA ALA A 310 22.14 30.29 -17.49
C ALA A 310 20.95 30.89 -18.30
N PRO A 311 20.70 30.43 -19.53
CA PRO A 311 19.61 30.95 -20.36
C PRO A 311 18.25 30.60 -19.75
N VAL A 312 17.43 31.63 -19.55
CA VAL A 312 16.02 31.55 -19.17
C VAL A 312 15.23 30.96 -20.34
N ILE A 313 14.57 29.83 -20.13
CA ILE A 313 13.60 29.26 -21.07
C ILE A 313 12.30 30.10 -20.98
N PRO A 314 11.80 30.69 -22.07
CA PRO A 314 10.52 31.41 -22.05
C PRO A 314 9.35 30.44 -21.87
N ALA A 315 8.39 30.82 -21.02
CA ALA A 315 7.12 30.12 -20.85
C ALA A 315 6.37 30.04 -22.19
N ALA A 316 6.10 28.82 -22.67
CA ALA A 316 5.28 28.61 -23.84
C ALA A 316 3.82 28.95 -23.54
N THR A 317 3.28 29.87 -24.32
CA THR A 317 1.89 30.28 -24.38
C THR A 317 0.99 29.09 -24.75
N ILE A 318 0.03 28.76 -23.88
CA ILE A 318 -1.02 27.78 -24.17
C ILE A 318 -1.91 28.35 -25.28
N THR A 319 -1.82 27.76 -26.47
CA THR A 319 -2.79 27.96 -27.54
C THR A 319 -3.63 26.70 -27.65
N SER A 320 -4.93 26.84 -27.42
CA SER A 320 -5.93 25.78 -27.55
C SER A 320 -6.03 25.28 -28.98
N SER A 321 -5.80 23.99 -29.20
CA SER A 321 -6.20 23.31 -30.43
C SER A 321 -6.90 21.99 -30.08
N ASN A 322 -8.19 21.94 -30.42
CA ASN A 322 -8.98 20.71 -30.50
C ASN A 322 -8.29 19.72 -31.44
N THR A 323 -8.07 18.48 -30.97
CA THR A 323 -7.81 17.37 -31.89
C THR A 323 -8.36 16.07 -31.31
N SER A 324 -9.00 15.35 -32.22
CA SER A 324 -9.84 14.16 -32.11
C SER A 324 -9.16 12.93 -31.52
N LEU A 325 -9.99 12.09 -30.89
CA LEU A 325 -9.71 10.73 -30.42
C LEU A 325 -8.97 9.89 -31.47
N GLU A 326 -7.70 9.58 -31.21
CA GLU A 326 -6.99 8.52 -31.91
C GLU A 326 -6.77 7.33 -30.96
N GLN A 327 -7.15 6.17 -31.48
CA GLN A 327 -7.43 4.93 -30.78
C GLN A 327 -6.12 4.20 -30.46
N GLN A 328 -5.82 3.97 -29.18
CA GLN A 328 -4.70 3.11 -28.77
C GLN A 328 -4.93 1.66 -29.26
N PRO A 329 -3.87 0.93 -29.66
CA PRO A 329 -4.01 -0.44 -30.12
C PRO A 329 -4.40 -1.37 -28.95
N PRO A 330 -5.18 -2.44 -29.19
CA PRO A 330 -5.63 -3.32 -28.12
C PRO A 330 -4.48 -4.14 -27.53
N VAL A 331 -4.51 -4.26 -26.20
CA VAL A 331 -3.66 -5.16 -25.41
C VAL A 331 -3.72 -6.57 -25.98
N ALA A 332 -2.56 -7.16 -26.28
CA ALA A 332 -2.46 -8.52 -26.80
C ALA A 332 -2.93 -9.53 -25.75
N MET A 333 -4.17 -10.02 -25.87
CA MET A 333 -4.67 -11.12 -25.05
C MET A 333 -4.00 -12.45 -25.42
N SER A 334 -3.59 -13.21 -24.40
CA SER A 334 -3.04 -14.56 -24.57
C SER A 334 -4.06 -15.50 -25.23
N THR A 335 -3.55 -16.46 -26.01
CA THR A 335 -4.37 -17.43 -26.75
C THR A 335 -5.32 -18.21 -25.83
N LYS A 336 -4.88 -18.50 -24.60
CA LYS A 336 -5.68 -19.21 -23.59
C LYS A 336 -6.81 -18.35 -23.00
N MET A 337 -6.59 -17.05 -22.81
CA MET A 337 -7.66 -16.13 -22.37
C MET A 337 -8.75 -15.99 -23.44
N ARG A 338 -8.35 -16.03 -24.72
CA ARG A 338 -9.27 -16.02 -25.86
C ARG A 338 -10.12 -17.30 -25.93
N GLU A 339 -9.52 -18.46 -25.67
CA GLU A 339 -10.24 -19.74 -25.60
C GLU A 339 -11.19 -19.80 -24.40
N TYR A 340 -10.78 -19.31 -23.24
CA TYR A 340 -11.63 -19.24 -22.04
C TYR A 340 -12.87 -18.37 -22.29
N LEU A 341 -12.70 -17.15 -22.83
CA LEU A 341 -13.83 -16.26 -23.16
C LEU A 341 -14.72 -16.84 -24.27
N ALA A 342 -14.16 -17.57 -25.23
CA ALA A 342 -14.92 -18.28 -26.26
C ALA A 342 -15.74 -19.45 -25.67
N SER A 343 -15.21 -20.13 -24.64
CA SER A 343 -15.90 -21.22 -23.95
C SER A 343 -17.12 -20.72 -23.14
N GLN A 344 -17.02 -19.54 -22.52
CA GLN A 344 -18.14 -18.90 -21.81
C GLN A 344 -19.24 -18.41 -22.75
N ARG A 345 -18.93 -18.06 -24.01
CA ARG A 345 -19.97 -17.72 -25.01
C ARG A 345 -20.73 -18.94 -25.53
N ARG A 346 -20.15 -20.14 -25.49
CA ARG A 346 -20.81 -21.36 -25.97
C ARG A 346 -21.78 -21.97 -24.96
N THR A 347 -21.67 -21.63 -23.67
CA THR A 347 -22.57 -22.12 -22.62
C THR A 347 -23.84 -21.26 -22.44
N ARG A 348 -24.02 -20.22 -23.28
CA ARG A 348 -25.19 -19.33 -23.24
C ARG A 348 -25.81 -19.16 -24.63
N THR A 349 -26.46 -20.21 -25.14
CA THR A 349 -27.36 -20.12 -26.30
C THR A 349 -28.74 -20.66 -25.93
N ALA A 350 -29.67 -19.74 -25.67
CA ALA A 350 -31.12 -19.98 -25.72
C ALA A 350 -31.65 -19.65 -27.13
N PRO A 351 -32.79 -20.20 -27.59
CA PRO A 351 -33.16 -20.27 -29.01
C PRO A 351 -33.64 -18.93 -29.58
N ALA A 352 -33.40 -18.73 -30.88
CA ALA A 352 -33.78 -17.55 -31.66
C ALA A 352 -35.31 -17.37 -31.80
N PRO A 353 -35.82 -16.13 -31.90
CA PRO A 353 -37.23 -15.88 -32.21
C PRO A 353 -37.51 -15.92 -33.72
N ALA A 354 -38.67 -16.49 -34.09
CA ALA A 354 -39.21 -16.56 -35.45
C ALA A 354 -39.75 -15.18 -35.93
N PRO A 355 -39.84 -14.94 -37.26
CA PRO A 355 -40.02 -13.60 -37.81
C PRO A 355 -41.48 -13.09 -37.79
N ALA A 356 -41.58 -11.76 -37.76
CA ALA A 356 -42.80 -10.97 -37.68
C ALA A 356 -43.74 -11.14 -38.88
N SER A 357 -45.05 -11.11 -38.61
CA SER A 357 -46.10 -10.87 -39.60
C SER A 357 -46.86 -9.59 -39.24
N ASN A 358 -47.12 -8.79 -40.28
CA ASN A 358 -47.78 -7.49 -40.26
C ASN A 358 -49.27 -7.61 -39.91
N ALA A 359 -49.77 -6.69 -39.08
CA ALA A 359 -51.13 -6.18 -39.17
C ALA A 359 -51.19 -4.75 -38.62
N SER A 360 -51.89 -3.92 -39.36
CA SER A 360 -51.97 -2.46 -39.33
C SER A 360 -53.08 -1.90 -38.43
N GLU A 361 -52.92 -0.62 -38.08
CA GLU A 361 -53.96 0.41 -37.85
C GLU A 361 -54.96 0.25 -36.68
N GLN A 362 -54.92 1.16 -35.70
CA GLN A 362 -55.78 2.38 -35.68
C GLN A 362 -55.50 3.28 -34.48
N ALA A 363 -55.63 4.59 -34.71
CA ALA A 363 -55.36 5.71 -33.81
C ALA A 363 -56.46 5.92 -32.74
N SER A 364 -56.11 6.59 -31.64
CA SER A 364 -56.70 7.91 -31.25
C SER A 364 -56.22 8.38 -29.86
N ALA A 365 -56.06 9.69 -29.75
CA ALA A 365 -55.66 10.44 -28.57
C ALA A 365 -56.79 10.55 -27.51
N SER A 366 -56.44 10.78 -26.24
CA SER A 366 -56.85 11.97 -25.45
C SER A 366 -56.45 11.90 -23.97
N ALA A 367 -56.43 13.09 -23.38
CA ALA A 367 -55.81 13.48 -22.12
C ALA A 367 -56.65 13.26 -20.83
N TYR A 368 -55.95 13.45 -19.69
CA TYR A 368 -56.38 14.00 -18.39
C TYR A 368 -57.29 13.22 -17.40
N THR A 369 -56.72 13.05 -16.19
CA THR A 369 -57.32 13.21 -14.83
C THR A 369 -57.70 11.98 -13.99
N SER A 370 -57.03 11.89 -12.83
CA SER A 370 -57.42 11.39 -11.50
C SER A 370 -58.73 10.62 -11.32
N THR A 371 -58.65 9.43 -10.68
CA THR A 371 -59.38 9.07 -9.44
C THR A 371 -59.05 7.62 -9.01
N ALA A 372 -58.75 7.43 -7.72
CA ALA A 372 -58.91 6.17 -6.97
C ALA A 372 -60.41 6.07 -6.51
N PRO A 373 -60.97 4.94 -5.98
CA PRO A 373 -60.30 3.89 -5.18
C PRO A 373 -60.83 2.41 -5.26
N ALA A 374 -60.08 1.53 -4.58
CA ALA A 374 -60.45 0.32 -3.80
C ALA A 374 -61.06 -0.95 -4.46
N SER A 375 -60.36 -2.09 -4.26
CA SER A 375 -60.87 -3.42 -3.81
C SER A 375 -59.78 -4.50 -4.07
N SER A 376 -58.98 -4.90 -3.08
CA SER A 376 -59.16 -6.13 -2.27
C SER A 376 -58.90 -7.45 -3.02
N GLN A 377 -57.75 -8.08 -2.74
CA GLN A 377 -57.66 -9.51 -2.39
C GLN A 377 -56.35 -9.78 -1.61
N GLU A 378 -56.52 -10.37 -0.43
CA GLU A 378 -55.54 -11.08 0.42
C GLU A 378 -56.29 -12.34 0.92
N PRO A 379 -55.64 -13.36 1.56
CA PRO A 379 -54.29 -13.92 1.46
C PRO A 379 -54.37 -15.49 1.36
N PRO A 380 -53.33 -16.29 1.69
CA PRO A 380 -53.25 -16.69 3.10
C PRO A 380 -51.82 -16.81 3.68
N THR A 381 -51.72 -16.49 4.98
CA THR A 381 -50.64 -16.76 5.93
C THR A 381 -50.81 -18.19 6.51
N SER A 382 -49.76 -19.02 6.64
CA SER A 382 -48.85 -19.22 7.81
C SER A 382 -48.36 -20.70 7.79
N PRO A 383 -47.43 -21.20 8.64
CA PRO A 383 -46.32 -20.58 9.41
C PRO A 383 -44.97 -21.38 9.29
N GLY A 384 -43.86 -20.84 9.82
CA GLY A 384 -42.78 -21.69 10.37
C GLY A 384 -41.34 -21.43 9.88
N SER A 385 -40.48 -21.22 10.87
CA SER A 385 -39.03 -20.99 10.86
C SER A 385 -38.18 -21.97 10.04
N ALA A 386 -37.12 -21.47 9.37
CA ALA A 386 -35.78 -22.08 9.30
C ALA A 386 -34.81 -21.18 8.53
N ASP A 387 -33.59 -21.08 9.02
CA ASP A 387 -32.43 -20.47 8.38
C ASP A 387 -32.32 -20.82 6.89
N ALA A 388 -32.19 -19.82 6.02
CA ALA A 388 -31.77 -20.02 4.64
C ALA A 388 -30.27 -20.35 4.62
N ALA A 389 -29.91 -21.54 5.09
CA ALA A 389 -28.60 -22.12 4.90
C ALA A 389 -28.39 -22.38 3.40
N MET A 390 -27.29 -21.88 2.84
CA MET A 390 -26.90 -22.17 1.46
C MET A 390 -26.92 -23.68 1.20
N SER A 391 -27.44 -24.07 0.04
CA SER A 391 -27.54 -25.48 -0.33
C SER A 391 -26.15 -26.13 -0.30
N SER A 392 -26.03 -27.34 0.25
CA SER A 392 -24.75 -28.07 0.28
C SER A 392 -24.13 -28.24 -1.11
N THR A 393 -24.94 -28.20 -2.16
CA THR A 393 -24.50 -28.25 -3.55
C THR A 393 -23.79 -26.96 -3.98
N GLU A 394 -24.26 -25.80 -3.52
CA GLU A 394 -23.62 -24.50 -3.77
C GLU A 394 -22.30 -24.38 -2.99
N ILE A 395 -22.26 -24.87 -1.75
CA ILE A 395 -21.03 -24.90 -0.93
C ILE A 395 -19.96 -25.79 -1.58
N ILE A 396 -20.35 -26.94 -2.14
CA ILE A 396 -19.42 -27.82 -2.86
C ILE A 396 -18.95 -27.17 -4.16
N GLY A 397 -19.84 -26.49 -4.89
CA GLY A 397 -19.49 -25.70 -6.07
C GLY A 397 -18.45 -24.63 -5.75
N LEU A 398 -18.69 -23.83 -4.71
CA LEU A 398 -17.78 -22.78 -4.25
C LEU A 398 -16.43 -23.32 -3.78
N ARG A 399 -16.40 -24.44 -3.04
CA ARG A 399 -15.14 -25.09 -2.65
C ARG A 399 -14.33 -25.55 -3.86
N THR A 400 -14.99 -26.06 -4.89
CA THR A 400 -14.34 -26.52 -6.11
C THR A 400 -13.76 -25.34 -6.90
N GLU A 401 -14.48 -24.22 -6.95
CA GLU A 401 -14.03 -22.99 -7.61
C GLU A 401 -12.84 -22.34 -6.90
N VAL A 402 -12.87 -22.30 -5.56
CA VAL A 402 -11.75 -21.81 -4.74
C VAL A 402 -10.50 -22.67 -4.93
N GLU A 403 -10.63 -23.99 -4.99
CA GLU A 403 -9.46 -24.86 -5.22
C GLU A 403 -8.89 -24.71 -6.63
N ASN A 404 -9.75 -24.50 -7.64
CA ASN A 404 -9.33 -24.19 -9.00
C ASN A 404 -8.58 -22.84 -9.08
N LEU A 405 -9.06 -21.82 -8.38
CA LEU A 405 -8.40 -20.51 -8.26
C LEU A 405 -7.05 -20.63 -7.54
N ARG A 406 -6.98 -21.43 -6.47
CA ARG A 406 -5.74 -21.70 -5.74
C ARG A 406 -4.68 -22.31 -6.66
N ARG A 407 -5.08 -23.30 -7.46
CA ARG A 407 -4.21 -23.96 -8.44
C ARG A 407 -3.73 -23.00 -9.53
N ALA A 408 -4.61 -22.16 -10.07
CA ALA A 408 -4.25 -21.16 -11.07
C ALA A 408 -3.27 -20.10 -10.52
N MET A 409 -3.42 -19.70 -9.25
CA MET A 409 -2.48 -18.80 -8.58
C MET A 409 -1.11 -19.44 -8.33
N GLU A 410 -1.09 -20.73 -7.97
CA GLU A 410 0.16 -21.49 -7.79
C GLU A 410 0.92 -21.60 -9.14
N GLU A 411 0.21 -21.89 -10.24
CA GLU A 411 0.79 -21.95 -11.60
C GLU A 411 1.32 -20.59 -12.07
N LEU A 412 0.59 -19.49 -11.83
CA LEU A 412 1.08 -18.12 -12.12
C LEU A 412 2.31 -17.74 -11.29
N ARG A 413 2.44 -18.29 -10.09
CA ARG A 413 3.61 -18.09 -9.23
C ARG A 413 4.81 -18.85 -9.78
N GLU A 414 4.62 -20.06 -10.29
CA GLU A 414 5.69 -20.83 -10.94
C GLU A 414 6.10 -20.23 -12.29
N GLU A 415 5.17 -19.73 -13.11
CA GLU A 415 5.48 -19.03 -14.36
C GLU A 415 6.29 -17.74 -14.07
N ARG A 416 5.98 -17.02 -12.99
CA ARG A 416 6.71 -15.79 -12.63
C ARG A 416 8.08 -16.04 -12.01
N ILE A 417 8.41 -17.27 -11.60
CA ILE A 417 9.76 -17.65 -11.15
C ILE A 417 10.70 -17.87 -12.36
N MET A 418 10.16 -18.04 -13.57
CA MET A 418 10.94 -18.26 -14.81
C MET A 418 11.37 -16.97 -15.53
N ASP A 419 10.76 -15.82 -15.22
CA ASP A 419 11.10 -14.53 -15.84
C ASP A 419 11.86 -13.64 -14.85
N ALA A 420 13.17 -13.47 -15.09
CA ALA A 420 13.98 -12.49 -14.38
C ALA A 420 13.45 -11.06 -14.64
N PRO A 421 13.45 -10.15 -13.65
CA PRO A 421 13.01 -8.77 -13.86
C PRO A 421 13.89 -8.06 -14.92
N PRO A 422 13.32 -7.18 -15.76
CA PRO A 422 14.10 -6.39 -16.70
C PRO A 422 15.12 -5.51 -15.96
N GLU A 423 16.37 -5.53 -16.43
CA GLU A 423 17.41 -4.63 -15.94
C GLU A 423 17.06 -3.18 -16.30
N TYR A 424 16.96 -2.32 -15.29
CA TYR A 424 16.86 -0.88 -15.48
C TYR A 424 18.26 -0.31 -15.70
N VAL A 425 18.54 0.15 -16.91
CA VAL A 425 19.74 0.92 -17.22
C VAL A 425 19.54 2.33 -16.65
N ALA A 426 20.40 2.74 -15.72
CA ALA A 426 20.42 4.11 -15.20
C ALA A 426 20.92 5.05 -16.30
N GLY A 427 20.07 6.00 -16.71
CA GLY A 427 20.37 7.10 -17.61
C GLY A 427 20.34 8.43 -16.88
#